data_AF-A0A366XQC3-F1
#
_entry.id   AF-A0A366XQC3-F1
#
_cell.length_a   1.000
_cell.length_b   1.000
_cell.length_c   1.000
_cell.angle_alpha   90.00
_cell.angle_beta   90.00
_cell.angle_gamma   90.00
#
_symmetry.space_group_name_H-M   'P 1'
#
loop_
_entity.id
_entity.type
_entity.pdbx_description
1 polymer ?
#
loop_
_entity_poly.entity_id
_entity_poly.type
_entity_poly.pdbx_seq_one_letter_code
_entity_poly.pdbx_strand_id
1 'polypeptide(L)'
;MKKVNKVSASLITASLLAIPFIQSADTALADNMKHQQVQKGNHITNTHKEMKSPFTINESAWDRSSLVFSEENINSDGIFSIVKNGEDSQAMQGEVIYEVFWAEKGNPKEGEIVDTGVIEELMPGETQVLTYTPEQLKSGNYMFKAYQRPNHPGKGELWSESITVKETTDSNESIIPERPLDQFFNSNVTEGTATFTVPDGMDPVEMSFTSYVYPDGVVPGEDGKPYEGQTAYDNITKVYEPGTHTINVDLPENGYFQTDLYLGAEIENLTEDGHPIEKIIDADYGFNN
;
A
#
# COMPACT_ATOMS: atom_id res chain seq x y z
N MET A 1 32.93 13.17 47.88
CA MET A 1 32.26 14.46 47.54
C MET A 1 31.22 14.18 46.46
N LYS A 2 29.93 14.32 46.79
CA LYS A 2 28.79 14.07 45.89
C LYS A 2 28.61 15.28 44.97
N LYS A 3 28.50 15.06 43.65
CA LYS A 3 28.00 16.08 42.70
C LYS A 3 26.64 15.61 42.18
N VAL A 4 25.63 16.39 42.53
CA VAL A 4 24.24 16.23 42.10
C VAL A 4 24.05 17.16 40.91
N ASN A 5 23.75 16.63 39.73
CA ASN A 5 23.36 17.43 38.58
C ASN A 5 21.85 17.64 38.62
N LYS A 6 21.44 18.92 38.69
CA LYS A 6 20.05 19.37 38.64
C LYS A 6 19.54 19.29 37.20
N VAL A 7 18.40 18.62 37.02
CA VAL A 7 17.61 18.66 35.78
C VAL A 7 16.71 19.89 35.83
N SER A 8 16.75 20.72 34.78
CA SER A 8 15.84 21.85 34.58
C SER A 8 14.80 21.43 33.54
N ALA A 9 13.52 21.39 33.94
CA ALA A 9 12.40 21.11 33.05
C ALA A 9 12.02 22.39 32.28
N SER A 10 12.09 22.33 30.96
CA SER A 10 11.58 23.38 30.08
C SER A 10 10.16 23.02 29.65
N LEU A 11 9.21 23.91 29.97
CA LEU A 11 7.82 23.86 29.52
C LEU A 11 7.76 24.04 28.00
N ILE A 12 7.25 23.05 27.27
CA ILE A 12 6.86 23.19 25.86
C ILE A 12 5.36 23.51 25.85
N THR A 13 5.03 24.76 25.54
CA THR A 13 3.66 25.21 25.27
C THR A 13 3.21 24.75 23.90
N ALA A 14 2.27 23.82 23.84
CA ALA A 14 1.57 23.45 22.61
C ALA A 14 0.53 24.53 22.27
N SER A 15 0.67 25.15 21.09
CA SER A 15 -0.34 26.05 20.54
C SER A 15 -1.28 25.27 19.64
N LEU A 16 -2.54 25.17 20.06
CA LEU A 16 -3.65 24.56 19.32
C LEU A 16 -4.07 25.50 18.17
N LEU A 17 -3.83 25.13 16.92
CA LEU A 17 -4.41 25.81 15.76
C LEU A 17 -5.78 25.20 15.47
N ALA A 18 -6.84 25.96 15.76
CA ALA A 18 -8.19 25.65 15.35
C ALA A 18 -8.40 26.05 13.88
N ILE A 19 -8.72 25.08 13.03
CA ILE A 19 -9.16 25.32 11.64
C ILE A 19 -10.69 25.47 11.66
N PRO A 20 -11.26 26.56 11.12
CA PRO A 20 -12.70 26.69 11.02
C PRO A 20 -13.25 25.79 9.90
N PHE A 21 -14.27 25.02 10.26
CA PHE A 21 -15.19 24.35 9.34
C PHE A 21 -15.86 25.38 8.42
N ILE A 22 -15.89 25.10 7.11
CA ILE A 22 -16.85 25.69 6.19
C ILE A 22 -17.74 24.55 5.69
N GLN A 23 -19.02 24.61 6.08
CA GLN A 23 -20.07 23.73 5.59
C GLN A 23 -20.52 24.14 4.19
N SER A 24 -20.87 23.11 3.40
CA SER A 24 -21.57 23.18 2.13
C SER A 24 -22.96 23.82 2.24
N ALA A 25 -23.36 24.50 1.17
CA ALA A 25 -24.76 24.76 0.83
C ALA A 25 -24.96 24.58 -0.68
N ASP A 26 -25.47 23.40 -1.03
CA ASP A 26 -26.58 23.11 -1.95
C ASP A 26 -27.05 24.14 -3.01
N THR A 27 -27.00 23.65 -4.26
CA THR A 27 -28.16 23.41 -5.15
C THR A 27 -28.67 24.50 -6.11
N ALA A 28 -28.54 24.12 -7.40
CA ALA A 28 -29.42 24.32 -8.56
C ALA A 28 -29.55 25.70 -9.23
N LEU A 29 -29.24 25.73 -10.54
CA LEU A 29 -30.28 25.62 -11.59
C LEU A 29 -29.65 25.60 -12.99
N ALA A 30 -30.05 24.59 -13.77
CA ALA A 30 -29.97 24.60 -15.23
C ALA A 30 -30.96 25.62 -15.81
N ASP A 31 -30.63 26.32 -16.91
CA ASP A 31 -31.19 26.05 -18.24
C ASP A 31 -30.85 27.13 -19.29
N ASN A 32 -30.82 26.68 -20.54
CA ASN A 32 -31.01 27.43 -21.81
C ASN A 32 -29.99 28.48 -22.29
N MET A 33 -29.10 28.03 -23.19
CA MET A 33 -28.58 28.88 -24.27
C MET A 33 -29.38 28.65 -25.56
N LYS A 34 -30.13 29.68 -25.99
CA LYS A 34 -30.52 29.88 -27.38
C LYS A 34 -29.96 31.20 -27.91
N HIS A 35 -29.41 31.10 -29.12
CA HIS A 35 -28.93 32.13 -30.01
C HIS A 35 -29.64 33.48 -29.95
N GLN A 36 -28.85 34.56 -29.96
CA GLN A 36 -29.05 35.68 -30.87
C GLN A 36 -27.74 36.43 -31.16
N GLN A 37 -27.73 37.10 -32.30
CA GLN A 37 -26.59 37.43 -33.13
C GLN A 37 -26.42 38.98 -33.18
N VAL A 38 -25.16 39.43 -33.31
CA VAL A 38 -24.67 40.71 -33.90
C VAL A 38 -24.95 42.05 -33.18
N GLN A 39 -23.90 42.77 -32.73
CA GLN A 39 -23.33 43.98 -33.39
C GLN A 39 -22.42 44.82 -32.47
N LYS A 40 -21.28 45.21 -33.07
CA LYS A 40 -20.52 46.48 -32.93
C LYS A 40 -19.91 46.88 -31.58
N GLY A 41 -18.58 46.78 -31.55
CA GLY A 41 -17.67 47.92 -31.38
C GLY A 41 -17.64 48.62 -30.02
N ASN A 42 -16.55 48.47 -29.29
CA ASN A 42 -15.56 49.56 -29.14
C ASN A 42 -14.39 49.12 -28.27
N HIS A 43 -13.24 49.66 -28.68
CA HIS A 43 -11.94 49.56 -28.03
C HIS A 43 -11.94 50.32 -26.69
N ILE A 44 -11.06 49.88 -25.79
CA ILE A 44 -10.53 50.55 -24.59
C ILE A 44 -11.18 50.12 -23.27
N THR A 45 -10.47 49.28 -22.52
CA THR A 45 -10.55 49.24 -21.06
C THR A 45 -9.15 49.12 -20.45
N ASN A 46 -8.79 50.17 -19.73
CA ASN A 46 -8.29 50.19 -18.36
C ASN A 46 -7.36 49.06 -17.89
N THR A 47 -6.15 49.49 -17.57
CA THR A 47 -5.20 48.90 -16.63
C THR A 47 -5.84 48.45 -15.32
N HIS A 48 -5.84 47.15 -15.06
CA HIS A 48 -5.71 46.60 -13.72
C HIS A 48 -4.49 45.68 -13.70
N LYS A 49 -3.54 46.04 -12.84
CA LYS A 49 -2.28 45.36 -12.60
C LYS A 49 -2.56 44.24 -11.59
N GLU A 50 -2.78 43.02 -12.07
CA GLU A 50 -2.78 41.83 -11.23
C GLU A 50 -1.42 41.14 -11.24
N MET A 51 -1.02 40.69 -10.06
CA MET A 51 0.22 39.98 -9.77
C MET A 51 0.29 38.66 -10.57
N LYS A 52 1.41 38.46 -11.25
CA LYS A 52 1.75 37.21 -11.95
C LYS A 52 1.86 36.05 -10.96
N SER A 53 1.01 35.04 -11.11
CA SER A 53 1.29 33.65 -10.75
C SER A 53 2.26 33.04 -11.80
N PRO A 54 3.22 32.17 -11.45
CA PRO A 54 4.21 31.68 -12.40
C PRO A 54 3.70 30.57 -13.33
N PHE A 55 2.43 30.16 -13.24
CA PHE A 55 1.85 29.23 -14.21
C PHE A 55 1.47 29.97 -15.50
N THR A 56 2.43 30.01 -16.43
CA THR A 56 2.20 30.54 -17.77
C THR A 56 1.63 29.40 -18.61
N ILE A 57 0.31 29.18 -18.56
CA ILE A 57 -0.36 28.38 -19.58
C ILE A 57 -0.27 29.21 -20.87
N ASN A 58 0.73 28.92 -21.69
CA ASN A 58 0.78 29.43 -23.04
C ASN A 58 -0.41 28.78 -23.76
N GLU A 59 -1.42 29.58 -24.12
CA GLU A 59 -2.49 29.17 -25.05
C GLU A 59 -1.93 29.00 -26.46
N SER A 60 -0.87 28.21 -26.60
CA SER A 60 -0.27 27.91 -27.88
C SER A 60 -1.10 26.85 -28.58
N ALA A 61 -1.14 26.96 -29.90
CA ALA A 61 -1.60 25.90 -30.79
C ALA A 61 -1.10 24.53 -30.30
N TRP A 62 -1.95 23.52 -30.45
CA TRP A 62 -1.58 22.13 -30.18
C TRP A 62 -0.22 21.81 -30.79
N ASP A 63 0.69 21.29 -29.97
CA ASP A 63 2.06 20.97 -30.34
C ASP A 63 2.18 19.78 -31.30
N ARG A 64 1.06 19.14 -31.65
CA ARG A 64 0.97 17.94 -32.50
C ARG A 64 1.52 16.68 -31.83
N SER A 65 1.66 16.67 -30.50
CA SER A 65 1.89 15.44 -29.75
C SER A 65 0.59 14.63 -29.63
N SER A 66 0.68 13.30 -29.65
CA SER A 66 -0.46 12.42 -29.40
C SER A 66 0.01 11.23 -28.56
N LEU A 67 -0.43 11.20 -27.31
CA LEU A 67 -0.14 10.10 -26.40
C LEU A 67 -1.04 8.90 -26.71
N VAL A 68 -0.49 7.70 -26.49
CA VAL A 68 -1.20 6.42 -26.54
C VAL A 68 -0.68 5.52 -25.42
N PHE A 69 -1.54 4.67 -24.85
CA PHE A 69 -1.09 3.55 -24.04
C PHE A 69 -0.67 2.39 -24.94
N SER A 70 0.41 1.70 -24.57
CA SER A 70 0.94 0.59 -25.37
C SER A 70 1.02 -0.73 -24.61
N GLU A 71 1.03 -0.70 -23.28
CA GLU A 71 1.11 -1.89 -22.44
C GLU A 71 0.59 -1.58 -21.03
N GLU A 72 0.03 -2.59 -20.36
CA GLU A 72 -0.34 -2.55 -18.96
C GLU A 72 -0.14 -3.93 -18.31
N ASN A 73 0.34 -3.95 -17.08
CA ASN A 73 0.55 -5.20 -16.35
C ASN A 73 0.60 -4.98 -14.83
N ILE A 74 0.60 -6.09 -14.10
CA ILE A 74 0.86 -6.18 -12.67
C ILE A 74 2.35 -6.51 -12.49
N ASN A 75 3.01 -5.89 -11.51
CA ASN A 75 4.35 -6.27 -11.07
C ASN A 75 4.31 -6.67 -9.58
N SER A 76 5.46 -7.03 -9.00
CA SER A 76 5.52 -7.50 -7.59
C SER A 76 5.03 -6.45 -6.59
N ASP A 77 5.13 -5.16 -6.94
CA ASP A 77 4.97 -4.05 -6.01
C ASP A 77 3.70 -3.22 -6.31
N GLY A 78 2.91 -3.61 -7.32
CA GLY A 78 1.81 -2.78 -7.81
C GLY A 78 1.38 -3.05 -9.25
N ILE A 79 0.97 -1.99 -9.93
CA ILE A 79 0.57 -2.01 -11.34
C ILE A 79 1.34 -0.97 -12.13
N PHE A 80 1.46 -1.19 -13.43
CA PHE A 80 2.02 -0.21 -14.33
C PHE A 80 1.31 -0.17 -15.68
N SER A 81 1.48 0.94 -16.37
CA SER A 81 1.17 1.08 -17.79
C SER A 81 2.24 1.90 -18.49
N ILE A 82 2.48 1.62 -19.77
CA ILE A 82 3.41 2.35 -20.61
C ILE A 82 2.64 3.32 -21.48
N VAL A 83 2.97 4.61 -21.36
CA VAL A 83 2.48 5.65 -22.26
C VAL A 83 3.57 6.01 -23.26
N LYS A 84 3.18 6.24 -24.51
CA LYS A 84 4.06 6.57 -25.63
C LYS A 84 3.57 7.84 -26.32
N ASN A 85 4.48 8.74 -26.68
CA ASN A 85 4.17 9.73 -27.72
C ASN A 85 4.31 9.07 -29.09
N GLY A 86 3.25 9.08 -29.90
CA GLY A 86 3.21 8.37 -31.18
C GLY A 86 4.41 8.67 -32.10
N GLU A 87 4.81 7.69 -32.91
CA GLU A 87 5.96 7.87 -33.82
C GLU A 87 5.71 8.94 -34.89
N ASP A 88 4.46 9.08 -35.32
CA ASP A 88 4.02 10.09 -36.29
C ASP A 88 3.67 11.45 -35.64
N SER A 89 3.89 11.58 -34.33
CA SER A 89 3.62 12.80 -33.56
C SER A 89 4.79 13.79 -33.63
N GLN A 90 4.59 14.99 -33.10
CA GLN A 90 5.68 15.91 -32.75
C GLN A 90 6.05 15.79 -31.27
N ALA A 91 7.19 16.37 -30.89
CA ALA A 91 7.64 16.40 -29.50
C ALA A 91 6.64 17.16 -28.62
N MET A 92 6.37 16.62 -27.43
CA MET A 92 5.62 17.34 -26.40
C MET A 92 6.39 18.62 -26.01
N GLN A 93 5.68 19.73 -25.86
CA GLN A 93 6.20 21.03 -25.41
C GLN A 93 5.78 21.36 -23.96
N GLY A 94 5.73 20.35 -23.09
CA GLY A 94 5.18 20.43 -21.73
C GLY A 94 4.54 19.14 -21.25
N GLU A 95 4.47 19.03 -19.93
CA GLU A 95 3.93 17.91 -19.17
C GLU A 95 2.40 17.77 -19.28
N VAL A 96 1.89 16.59 -18.91
CA VAL A 96 0.47 16.32 -18.67
C VAL A 96 0.29 15.47 -17.43
N ILE A 97 -0.92 15.45 -16.89
CA ILE A 97 -1.25 14.65 -15.70
C ILE A 97 -1.77 13.28 -16.14
N TYR A 98 -1.54 12.27 -15.30
CA TYR A 98 -2.29 11.02 -15.32
C TYR A 98 -2.91 10.72 -13.95
N GLU A 99 -3.98 9.92 -13.97
CA GLU A 99 -4.73 9.48 -12.81
C GLU A 99 -4.87 7.95 -12.86
N VAL A 100 -4.87 7.31 -11.70
CA VAL A 100 -5.10 5.86 -11.56
C VAL A 100 -6.46 5.67 -10.91
N PHE A 101 -7.34 4.94 -11.60
CA PHE A 101 -8.68 4.65 -11.14
C PHE A 101 -8.77 3.22 -10.63
N TRP A 102 -9.58 2.99 -9.61
CA TRP A 102 -9.90 1.66 -9.07
C TRP A 102 -11.40 1.49 -8.83
N ALA A 103 -11.90 0.29 -9.11
CA ALA A 103 -13.21 -0.16 -8.68
C ALA A 103 -13.13 -1.61 -8.19
N GLU A 104 -13.78 -1.92 -7.07
CA GLU A 104 -13.86 -3.29 -6.54
C GLU A 104 -14.39 -4.27 -7.60
N LYS A 105 -15.43 -3.85 -8.35
CA LYS A 105 -16.07 -4.63 -9.41
C LYS A 105 -16.51 -3.71 -10.55
N GLY A 106 -16.58 -4.25 -11.76
CA GLY A 106 -17.07 -3.52 -12.93
C GLY A 106 -16.01 -2.61 -13.55
N ASN A 107 -16.46 -1.51 -14.17
CA ASN A 107 -15.62 -0.63 -14.97
C ASN A 107 -14.90 0.42 -14.11
N PRO A 108 -13.56 0.45 -14.06
CA PRO A 108 -12.79 1.41 -13.25
C PRO A 108 -13.06 2.88 -13.58
N LYS A 109 -13.55 3.22 -14.78
CA LYS A 109 -13.88 4.63 -15.14
C LYS A 109 -14.95 5.25 -14.23
N GLU A 110 -15.75 4.43 -13.58
CA GLU A 110 -16.81 4.84 -12.65
C GLU A 110 -16.37 4.70 -11.18
N GLY A 111 -15.12 4.28 -10.95
CA GLY A 111 -14.52 4.07 -9.65
C GLY A 111 -13.89 5.33 -9.04
N GLU A 112 -13.06 5.13 -8.03
CA GLU A 112 -12.34 6.20 -7.34
C GLU A 112 -10.92 6.39 -7.89
N ILE A 113 -10.41 7.61 -7.79
CA ILE A 113 -9.01 7.93 -8.09
C ILE A 113 -8.17 7.53 -6.87
N VAL A 114 -7.20 6.65 -7.08
CA VAL A 114 -6.31 6.13 -6.03
C VAL A 114 -4.89 6.67 -6.11
N ASP A 115 -4.48 7.23 -7.25
CA ASP A 115 -3.18 7.87 -7.44
C ASP A 115 -3.20 8.89 -8.58
N THR A 116 -2.25 9.81 -8.58
CA THR A 116 -2.05 10.81 -9.64
C THR A 116 -0.57 11.05 -9.87
N GLY A 117 -0.17 11.25 -11.12
CA GLY A 117 1.22 11.59 -11.45
C GLY A 117 1.35 12.45 -12.70
N VAL A 118 2.59 12.61 -13.14
CA VAL A 118 2.96 13.47 -14.27
C VAL A 118 3.61 12.63 -15.37
N ILE A 119 3.18 12.87 -16.60
CA ILE A 119 3.87 12.44 -17.82
C ILE A 119 4.71 13.62 -18.28
N GLU A 120 6.03 13.41 -18.30
CA GLU A 120 7.01 14.40 -18.70
C GLU A 120 6.94 14.69 -20.21
N GLU A 121 7.75 15.62 -20.68
CA GLU A 121 7.89 15.87 -22.12
C GLU A 121 8.47 14.65 -22.83
N LEU A 122 7.73 14.08 -23.78
CA LEU A 122 8.18 12.94 -24.58
C LEU A 122 8.44 13.35 -26.04
N MET A 123 9.59 12.94 -26.56
CA MET A 123 9.92 13.00 -27.98
C MET A 123 9.06 12.01 -28.79
N PRO A 124 8.91 12.16 -30.12
CA PRO A 124 8.20 11.19 -30.94
C PRO A 124 8.81 9.79 -30.79
N GLY A 125 7.96 8.81 -30.48
CA GLY A 125 8.36 7.43 -30.23
C GLY A 125 8.83 7.13 -28.80
N GLU A 126 9.05 8.15 -27.96
CA GLU A 126 9.51 7.98 -26.57
C GLU A 126 8.37 7.49 -25.67
N THR A 127 8.75 6.71 -24.65
CA THR A 127 7.83 6.09 -23.70
C THR A 127 8.16 6.44 -22.26
N GLN A 128 7.14 6.53 -21.42
CA GLN A 128 7.27 6.62 -19.97
C GLN A 128 6.47 5.50 -19.30
N VAL A 129 7.04 4.89 -18.26
CA VAL A 129 6.36 3.91 -17.42
C VAL A 129 5.64 4.66 -16.30
N LEU A 130 4.33 4.44 -16.19
CA LEU A 130 3.48 4.97 -15.12
C LEU A 130 3.24 3.85 -14.12
N THR A 131 3.52 4.08 -12.85
CA THR A 131 3.45 3.05 -11.81
C THR A 131 2.54 3.51 -10.68
N TYR A 132 1.79 2.58 -10.11
CA TYR A 132 1.10 2.74 -8.83
C TYR A 132 1.56 1.62 -7.91
N THR A 133 2.24 1.99 -6.82
CA THR A 133 2.92 1.08 -5.88
C THR A 133 2.46 1.36 -4.44
N PRO A 134 1.20 1.04 -4.10
CA PRO A 134 0.71 1.22 -2.74
C PRO A 134 1.36 0.21 -1.78
N GLU A 135 1.35 0.50 -0.48
CA GLU A 135 1.78 -0.45 0.55
C GLU A 135 1.02 -1.79 0.47
N GLN A 136 -0.27 -1.74 0.07
CA GLN A 136 -1.10 -2.91 -0.19
C GLN A 136 -1.94 -2.68 -1.46
N LEU A 137 -1.73 -3.52 -2.48
CA LEU A 137 -2.51 -3.47 -3.70
C LEU A 137 -3.85 -4.19 -3.51
N LYS A 138 -4.93 -3.41 -3.39
CA LYS A 138 -6.29 -3.95 -3.20
C LYS A 138 -6.72 -4.78 -4.42
N SER A 139 -7.46 -5.85 -4.19
CA SER A 139 -8.13 -6.58 -5.27
C SER A 139 -9.17 -5.68 -5.97
N GLY A 140 -9.44 -5.95 -7.24
CA GLY A 140 -10.37 -5.19 -8.07
C GLY A 140 -9.80 -4.86 -9.44
N ASN A 141 -10.44 -3.92 -10.12
CA ASN A 141 -10.06 -3.49 -11.46
C ASN A 141 -9.45 -2.09 -11.42
N TYR A 142 -8.31 -1.93 -12.06
CA TYR A 142 -7.58 -0.66 -12.16
C TYR A 142 -7.49 -0.17 -13.60
N MET A 143 -7.34 1.13 -13.79
CA MET A 143 -7.06 1.69 -15.10
C MET A 143 -6.34 3.03 -15.00
N PHE A 144 -5.42 3.27 -15.93
CA PHE A 144 -4.74 4.55 -16.05
C PHE A 144 -5.52 5.46 -16.99
N LYS A 145 -5.68 6.71 -16.58
CA LYS A 145 -6.21 7.80 -17.39
C LYS A 145 -5.12 8.83 -17.59
N ALA A 146 -4.84 9.19 -18.84
CA ALA A 146 -3.92 10.27 -19.15
C ALA A 146 -4.63 11.38 -19.92
N TYR A 147 -4.16 12.61 -19.73
CA TYR A 147 -4.64 13.77 -20.48
C TYR A 147 -3.74 14.03 -21.69
N GLN A 148 -4.34 14.43 -22.81
CA GLN A 148 -3.60 14.95 -23.96
C GLN A 148 -3.21 16.41 -23.72
N ARG A 149 -2.24 16.90 -24.49
CA ARG A 149 -1.89 18.33 -24.46
C ARG A 149 -3.06 19.23 -24.86
N PRO A 150 -3.08 20.48 -24.39
CA PRO A 150 -4.13 21.43 -24.73
C PRO A 150 -4.37 21.54 -26.24
N ASN A 151 -5.64 21.67 -26.62
CA ASN A 151 -6.09 21.80 -28.02
C ASN A 151 -5.84 20.56 -28.92
N HIS A 152 -5.49 19.40 -28.36
CA HIS A 152 -5.44 18.14 -29.11
C HIS A 152 -6.80 17.86 -29.80
N PRO A 153 -6.84 17.48 -31.10
CA PRO A 153 -8.07 17.40 -31.88
C PRO A 153 -9.01 16.23 -31.49
N GLY A 154 -8.52 15.27 -30.72
CA GLY A 154 -9.29 14.13 -30.20
C GLY A 154 -10.11 14.44 -28.94
N LYS A 155 -10.45 13.40 -28.16
CA LYS A 155 -11.27 13.52 -26.92
C LYS A 155 -10.58 14.26 -25.76
N GLY A 156 -9.28 14.51 -25.85
CA GLY A 156 -8.49 15.18 -24.81
C GLY A 156 -8.05 14.28 -23.67
N GLU A 157 -8.64 13.09 -23.52
CA GLU A 157 -8.23 12.06 -22.57
C GLU A 157 -8.10 10.70 -23.27
N LEU A 158 -7.26 9.85 -22.71
CA LEU A 158 -7.06 8.46 -23.10
C LEU A 158 -7.04 7.57 -21.86
N TRP A 159 -7.43 6.31 -22.06
CA TRP A 159 -7.54 5.31 -21.00
C TRP A 159 -6.72 4.10 -21.42
N SER A 160 -5.98 3.49 -20.48
CA SER A 160 -5.37 2.17 -20.70
C SER A 160 -6.45 1.10 -20.79
N GLU A 161 -6.06 -0.15 -21.05
CA GLU A 161 -6.96 -1.27 -20.76
C GLU A 161 -7.06 -1.51 -19.24
N SER A 162 -8.05 -2.29 -18.83
CA SER A 162 -8.30 -2.61 -17.42
C SER A 162 -7.30 -3.66 -16.92
N ILE A 163 -6.70 -3.39 -15.76
CA ILE A 163 -5.83 -4.32 -15.04
C ILE A 163 -6.64 -4.95 -13.90
N THR A 164 -6.89 -6.26 -13.95
CA THR A 164 -7.63 -6.97 -12.90
C THR A 164 -6.67 -7.60 -11.90
N VAL A 165 -6.64 -7.03 -10.69
CA VAL A 165 -5.98 -7.61 -9.53
C VAL A 165 -6.97 -8.53 -8.83
N LYS A 166 -6.67 -9.83 -8.80
CA LYS A 166 -7.49 -10.78 -8.04
C LYS A 166 -7.01 -10.79 -6.60
N GLU A 167 -7.90 -11.08 -5.66
CA GLU A 167 -7.44 -11.59 -4.37
C GLU A 167 -6.60 -12.82 -4.67
N THR A 168 -5.34 -12.78 -4.28
CA THR A 168 -4.52 -13.98 -4.21
C THR A 168 -5.06 -14.79 -3.05
N THR A 169 -6.07 -15.63 -3.30
CA THR A 169 -6.20 -16.86 -2.53
C THR A 169 -5.02 -17.72 -2.94
N ASP A 170 -3.87 -17.51 -2.29
CA ASP A 170 -2.64 -18.25 -2.54
C ASP A 170 -2.95 -19.74 -2.49
N SER A 171 -3.03 -20.33 -3.68
CA SER A 171 -3.15 -21.75 -3.86
C SER A 171 -2.32 -22.11 -5.08
N ASN A 172 -1.19 -22.73 -4.77
CA ASN A 172 -0.35 -23.54 -5.65
C ASN A 172 0.88 -22.87 -6.28
N GLU A 173 1.79 -22.39 -5.42
CA GLU A 173 3.20 -22.76 -5.53
C GLU A 173 3.75 -22.92 -4.10
N SER A 174 4.49 -24.01 -3.86
CA SER A 174 5.08 -24.31 -2.56
C SER A 174 6.24 -23.34 -2.31
N ILE A 175 5.89 -22.17 -1.81
CA ILE A 175 6.78 -21.23 -1.14
C ILE A 175 6.25 -21.22 0.28
N ILE A 176 7.02 -21.75 1.23
CA ILE A 176 6.76 -21.44 2.65
C ILE A 176 6.80 -19.91 2.71
N PRO A 177 5.68 -19.20 2.99
CA PRO A 177 5.76 -17.77 3.14
C PRO A 177 6.62 -17.54 4.37
N GLU A 178 7.86 -17.09 4.18
CA GLU A 178 8.59 -16.39 5.24
C GLU A 178 7.65 -15.25 5.66
N ARG A 179 7.06 -15.42 6.84
CA ARG A 179 6.05 -14.50 7.37
C ARG A 179 6.81 -13.22 7.60
N PRO A 180 6.43 -12.05 7.08
CA PRO A 180 7.27 -10.84 7.11
C PRO A 180 7.88 -10.48 8.48
N LEU A 181 7.28 -10.96 9.57
CA LEU A 181 7.80 -10.88 10.92
C LEU A 181 9.04 -11.76 11.20
N ASP A 182 9.19 -12.96 10.63
CA ASP A 182 10.40 -13.79 10.79
C ASP A 182 11.64 -13.06 10.28
N GLN A 183 11.55 -12.45 9.10
CA GLN A 183 12.62 -11.67 8.49
C GLN A 183 12.87 -10.39 9.28
N PHE A 184 11.79 -9.72 9.71
CA PHE A 184 11.90 -8.50 10.52
C PHE A 184 12.60 -8.75 11.85
N PHE A 185 12.27 -9.85 12.53
CA PHE A 185 12.90 -10.25 13.79
C PHE A 185 14.12 -11.15 13.59
N ASN A 186 14.52 -11.47 12.36
CA ASN A 186 15.57 -12.45 12.06
C ASN A 186 15.46 -13.69 12.96
N SER A 187 14.27 -14.31 12.96
CA SER A 187 13.95 -15.42 13.84
C SER A 187 14.33 -16.76 13.24
N ASN A 188 14.45 -17.74 14.12
CA ASN A 188 14.57 -19.14 13.80
C ASN A 188 13.95 -19.96 14.93
N VAL A 189 12.97 -20.78 14.60
CA VAL A 189 12.39 -21.78 15.50
C VAL A 189 12.86 -23.16 15.07
N THR A 190 13.28 -23.97 16.03
CA THR A 190 13.62 -25.38 15.82
C THR A 190 13.29 -26.13 17.09
N GLU A 191 12.34 -27.06 17.00
CA GLU A 191 11.80 -27.82 18.12
C GLU A 191 11.40 -26.86 19.26
N GLY A 192 11.74 -27.18 20.51
CA GLY A 192 11.47 -26.34 21.67
C GLY A 192 12.41 -25.13 21.83
N THR A 193 13.03 -24.63 20.76
CA THR A 193 13.96 -23.48 20.82
C THR A 193 13.61 -22.42 19.80
N ALA A 194 13.51 -21.17 20.26
CA ALA A 194 13.37 -20.01 19.40
C ALA A 194 14.55 -19.04 19.61
N THR A 195 15.14 -18.57 18.52
CA THR A 195 16.08 -17.44 18.51
C THR A 195 15.51 -16.33 17.67
N PHE A 196 15.59 -15.08 18.14
CA PHE A 196 15.09 -13.91 17.40
C PHE A 196 15.82 -12.64 17.85
N THR A 197 15.68 -11.56 17.10
CA THR A 197 16.33 -10.26 17.32
C THR A 197 15.29 -9.14 17.28
N VAL A 198 15.13 -8.44 18.40
CA VAL A 198 14.36 -7.20 18.45
C VAL A 198 15.27 -6.07 17.91
N PRO A 199 14.90 -5.36 16.83
CA PRO A 199 15.77 -4.36 16.21
C PRO A 199 16.14 -3.19 17.13
N ASP A 200 17.33 -2.63 16.92
CA ASP A 200 17.77 -1.42 17.63
C ASP A 200 16.82 -0.24 17.34
N GLY A 201 16.41 0.47 18.41
CA GLY A 201 15.52 1.63 18.31
C GLY A 201 14.03 1.29 18.25
N MET A 202 13.66 0.01 18.30
CA MET A 202 12.29 -0.44 18.53
C MET A 202 11.95 -0.35 20.03
N ASP A 203 10.70 0.01 20.34
CA ASP A 203 10.18 -0.07 21.71
C ASP A 203 10.12 -1.55 22.16
N PRO A 204 10.26 -1.84 23.47
CA PRO A 204 10.19 -3.21 23.97
C PRO A 204 8.88 -3.88 23.58
N VAL A 205 8.97 -5.13 23.12
CA VAL A 205 7.86 -5.87 22.53
C VAL A 205 7.52 -7.10 23.35
N GLU A 206 6.24 -7.32 23.60
CA GLU A 206 5.77 -8.55 24.23
C GLU A 206 5.69 -9.66 23.19
N MET A 207 6.32 -10.79 23.49
CA MET A 207 6.29 -12.00 22.65
C MET A 207 6.05 -13.22 23.51
N SER A 208 5.40 -14.21 22.90
CA SER A 208 5.18 -15.53 23.45
C SER A 208 5.82 -16.59 22.55
N PHE A 209 6.38 -17.62 23.17
CA PHE A 209 6.80 -18.83 22.49
C PHE A 209 6.12 -19.99 23.19
N THR A 210 5.29 -20.73 22.46
CA THR A 210 4.41 -21.75 23.03
C THR A 210 4.58 -23.05 22.27
N SER A 211 4.70 -24.16 23.00
CA SER A 211 4.53 -25.50 22.44
C SER A 211 3.09 -25.95 22.60
N TYR A 212 2.55 -26.62 21.59
CA TYR A 212 1.18 -27.11 21.52
C TYR A 212 1.16 -28.62 21.32
N VAL A 213 0.15 -29.27 21.89
CA VAL A 213 -0.13 -30.69 21.66
C VAL A 213 -1.33 -30.82 20.73
N TYR A 214 -1.22 -31.73 19.77
CA TYR A 214 -2.35 -32.13 18.93
C TYR A 214 -3.35 -33.01 19.70
N PRO A 215 -4.65 -32.95 19.37
CA PRO A 215 -5.62 -33.90 19.90
C PRO A 215 -5.24 -35.36 19.61
N ASP A 216 -5.63 -36.28 20.51
CA ASP A 216 -5.37 -37.71 20.36
C ASP A 216 -5.83 -38.25 18.99
N GLY A 217 -4.91 -38.93 18.30
CA GLY A 217 -5.19 -39.56 17.00
C GLY A 217 -5.11 -38.60 15.80
N VAL A 218 -4.79 -37.33 16.00
CA VAL A 218 -4.49 -36.38 14.93
C VAL A 218 -3.08 -36.60 14.41
N VAL A 219 -2.94 -36.61 13.09
CA VAL A 219 -1.65 -36.60 12.38
C VAL A 219 -1.60 -35.30 11.59
N PRO A 220 -0.67 -34.39 11.89
CA PRO A 220 -0.57 -33.12 11.16
C PRO A 220 -0.15 -33.35 9.71
N GLY A 221 -0.65 -32.50 8.83
CA GLY A 221 -0.18 -32.35 7.46
C GLY A 221 1.17 -31.61 7.39
N GLU A 222 1.67 -31.43 6.16
CA GLU A 222 2.94 -30.71 5.88
C GLU A 222 2.91 -29.20 6.24
N ASP A 223 1.76 -28.67 6.66
CA ASP A 223 1.58 -27.29 7.12
C ASP A 223 1.20 -27.20 8.60
N GLY A 224 1.27 -28.30 9.35
CA GLY A 224 0.84 -28.38 10.75
C GLY A 224 -0.67 -28.43 10.95
N LYS A 225 -1.48 -28.49 9.88
CA LYS A 225 -2.94 -28.63 10.04
C LYS A 225 -3.33 -30.04 10.47
N PRO A 226 -4.41 -30.21 11.26
CA PRO A 226 -5.32 -29.17 11.73
C PRO A 226 -4.79 -28.39 12.95
N TYR A 227 -5.09 -27.09 13.00
CA TYR A 227 -4.80 -26.25 14.17
C TYR A 227 -5.87 -26.35 15.25
N GLU A 228 -7.13 -26.56 14.84
CA GLU A 228 -8.26 -26.58 15.77
C GLU A 228 -8.07 -27.62 16.88
N GLY A 229 -8.23 -27.17 18.12
CA GLY A 229 -8.20 -28.03 19.29
C GLY A 229 -6.80 -28.38 19.77
N GLN A 230 -5.73 -27.84 19.16
CA GLN A 230 -4.42 -27.86 19.77
C GLN A 230 -4.43 -27.00 21.05
N THR A 231 -3.78 -27.50 22.11
CA THR A 231 -3.73 -26.84 23.43
C THR A 231 -2.28 -26.62 23.85
N ALA A 232 -2.00 -25.47 24.48
CA ALA A 232 -0.68 -25.13 24.98
C ALA A 232 -0.18 -26.20 25.97
N TYR A 233 1.07 -26.61 25.79
CA TYR A 233 1.81 -27.56 26.63
C TYR A 233 2.75 -26.84 27.57
N ASP A 234 3.61 -25.97 27.02
CA ASP A 234 4.48 -25.06 27.74
C ASP A 234 4.58 -23.72 27.02
N ASN A 235 4.84 -22.65 27.76
CA ASN A 235 4.86 -21.29 27.24
C ASN A 235 5.85 -20.38 27.98
N ILE A 236 6.51 -19.50 27.22
CA ILE A 236 7.20 -18.33 27.76
C ILE A 236 6.63 -17.07 27.12
N THR A 237 5.97 -16.23 27.92
CA THR A 237 5.60 -14.86 27.56
C THR A 237 6.44 -13.84 28.33
N LYS A 238 7.12 -12.94 27.60
CA LYS A 238 7.91 -11.83 28.20
C LYS A 238 7.91 -10.61 27.29
N VAL A 239 8.28 -9.47 27.88
CA VAL A 239 8.66 -8.26 27.15
C VAL A 239 10.15 -8.30 26.87
N TYR A 240 10.52 -8.18 25.59
CA TYR A 240 11.89 -8.22 25.10
C TYR A 240 12.32 -6.82 24.63
N GLU A 241 13.43 -6.35 25.20
CA GLU A 241 14.13 -5.14 24.75
C GLU A 241 14.91 -5.40 23.45
N PRO A 242 15.34 -4.36 22.72
CA PRO A 242 16.27 -4.51 21.59
C PRO A 242 17.47 -5.41 21.89
N GLY A 243 17.79 -6.30 20.93
CA GLY A 243 18.85 -7.30 21.04
C GLY A 243 18.39 -8.69 20.60
N THR A 244 19.36 -9.62 20.53
CA THR A 244 19.12 -11.03 20.19
C THR A 244 18.81 -11.84 21.45
N HIS A 245 17.75 -12.64 21.38
CA HIS A 245 17.25 -13.47 22.46
C HIS A 245 17.15 -14.92 21.99
N THR A 246 17.38 -15.85 22.92
CA THR A 246 17.11 -17.28 22.73
C THR A 246 16.28 -17.75 23.91
N ILE A 247 15.18 -18.43 23.61
CA ILE A 247 14.23 -18.95 24.60
C ILE A 247 13.86 -20.39 24.26
N ASN A 248 13.44 -21.12 25.30
CA ASN A 248 13.16 -22.54 25.21
C ASN A 248 11.84 -22.85 25.89
N VAL A 249 11.06 -23.73 25.29
CA VAL A 249 9.89 -24.36 25.90
C VAL A 249 10.08 -25.86 25.93
N ASP A 250 9.46 -26.51 26.90
CA ASP A 250 9.38 -27.95 26.93
C ASP A 250 8.45 -28.43 25.80
N LEU A 251 8.79 -29.59 25.22
CA LEU A 251 7.96 -30.26 24.23
C LEU A 251 7.23 -31.45 24.87
N PRO A 252 6.04 -31.84 24.36
CA PRO A 252 5.40 -33.05 24.82
C PRO A 252 6.32 -34.26 24.62
N GLU A 253 6.40 -35.12 25.65
CA GLU A 253 7.29 -36.29 25.66
C GLU A 253 6.97 -37.28 24.53
N ASN A 254 5.69 -37.36 24.14
CA ASN A 254 5.22 -38.26 23.08
C ASN A 254 4.18 -37.55 22.23
N GLY A 255 4.19 -37.83 20.94
CA GLY A 255 3.17 -37.33 20.01
C GLY A 255 3.67 -36.19 19.13
N TYR A 256 2.75 -35.70 18.31
CA TYR A 256 3.01 -34.53 17.47
C TYR A 256 2.99 -33.26 18.30
N PHE A 257 3.83 -32.31 17.92
CA PHE A 257 3.87 -30.99 18.53
C PHE A 257 3.93 -29.90 17.46
N GLN A 258 3.50 -28.72 17.85
CA GLN A 258 3.72 -27.47 17.14
C GLN A 258 4.35 -26.48 18.13
N THR A 259 5.26 -25.64 17.66
CA THR A 259 5.88 -24.58 18.45
C THR A 259 5.78 -23.28 17.69
N ASP A 260 5.19 -22.27 18.30
CA ASP A 260 4.91 -21.00 17.65
C ASP A 260 5.53 -19.86 18.44
N LEU A 261 6.31 -19.02 17.76
CA LEU A 261 6.82 -17.73 18.24
C LEU A 261 5.91 -16.63 17.69
N TYR A 262 5.31 -15.81 18.56
CA TYR A 262 4.34 -14.80 18.14
C TYR A 262 4.31 -13.57 19.05
N LEU A 263 3.75 -12.48 18.52
CA LEU A 263 3.56 -11.22 19.23
C LEU A 263 2.39 -11.27 20.22
N GLY A 264 2.62 -10.70 21.40
CA GLY A 264 1.63 -10.50 22.45
C GLY A 264 1.52 -11.66 23.44
N ALA A 265 0.41 -11.65 24.17
CA ALA A 265 0.10 -12.61 25.23
C ALA A 265 -0.15 -14.02 24.71
N GLU A 266 0.01 -14.99 25.60
CA GLU A 266 -0.22 -16.42 25.36
C GLU A 266 -1.58 -16.70 24.73
N ILE A 267 -1.59 -17.60 23.75
CA ILE A 267 -2.77 -18.20 23.16
C ILE A 267 -2.84 -19.64 23.63
N GLU A 268 -3.69 -19.94 24.60
CA GLU A 268 -3.77 -21.28 25.22
C GLU A 268 -4.36 -22.35 24.29
N ASN A 269 -5.19 -21.95 23.32
CA ASN A 269 -5.90 -22.86 22.42
C ASN A 269 -5.93 -22.29 21.01
N LEU A 270 -5.60 -23.12 20.01
CA LEU A 270 -5.68 -22.73 18.62
C LEU A 270 -7.09 -22.99 18.04
N THR A 271 -7.54 -22.04 17.21
CA THR A 271 -8.79 -22.17 16.44
C THR A 271 -8.52 -22.88 15.11
N GLU A 272 -9.56 -23.06 14.29
CA GLU A 272 -9.41 -23.58 12.92
C GLU A 272 -8.40 -22.79 12.07
N ASP A 273 -8.29 -21.49 12.32
CA ASP A 273 -7.38 -20.57 11.63
C ASP A 273 -5.97 -20.55 12.23
N GLY A 274 -5.74 -21.23 13.36
CA GLY A 274 -4.46 -21.19 14.08
C GLY A 274 -4.16 -19.81 14.68
N HIS A 275 -2.91 -19.35 14.51
CA HIS A 275 -2.52 -18.01 14.94
C HIS A 275 -2.95 -16.93 13.91
N PRO A 276 -3.35 -15.73 14.37
CA PRO A 276 -3.52 -14.58 13.49
C PRO A 276 -2.23 -14.29 12.71
N ILE A 277 -2.33 -14.15 11.38
CA ILE A 277 -1.18 -14.04 10.48
C ILE A 277 -0.30 -12.81 10.79
N GLU A 278 -0.90 -11.76 11.34
CA GLU A 278 -0.22 -10.52 11.72
C GLU A 278 0.55 -10.60 13.05
N LYS A 279 0.42 -11.70 13.78
CA LYS A 279 1.08 -11.91 15.08
C LYS A 279 2.15 -12.99 15.05
N ILE A 280 1.93 -14.01 14.24
CA ILE A 280 2.82 -15.16 14.16
C ILE A 280 4.13 -14.76 13.49
N ILE A 281 5.24 -14.99 14.20
CA ILE A 281 6.57 -14.63 13.76
C ILE A 281 7.15 -15.83 13.02
N ASP A 282 7.25 -16.96 13.69
CA ASP A 282 7.91 -18.16 13.19
C ASP A 282 7.34 -19.40 13.88
N ALA A 283 7.46 -20.56 13.25
CA ALA A 283 6.87 -21.79 13.75
C ALA A 283 7.67 -23.01 13.33
N ASP A 284 7.58 -24.06 14.13
CA ASP A 284 8.05 -25.40 13.79
C ASP A 284 7.02 -26.44 14.23
N TYR A 285 7.08 -27.63 13.65
CA TYR A 285 6.22 -28.75 14.03
C TYR A 285 6.97 -30.06 13.83
N GLY A 286 6.66 -31.04 14.67
CA GLY A 286 7.40 -32.28 14.66
C GLY A 286 6.72 -33.39 15.45
N PHE A 287 7.48 -34.43 15.72
CA PHE A 287 7.01 -35.63 16.41
C PHE A 287 8.07 -36.14 17.37
N ASN A 288 7.69 -36.28 18.65
CA ASN A 288 8.52 -36.88 19.69
C ASN A 288 8.10 -38.33 19.97
N ASN A 289 9.10 -39.18 20.19
CA ASN A 289 9.01 -40.61 20.48
C ASN A 289 9.83 -40.99 21.73
#